data_AF-A0AA35Z634-F1
#
_entry.id   AF-A0AA35Z634-F1
#
_cell.length_a   1.000
_cell.length_b   1.000
_cell.length_c   1.000
_cell.angle_alpha   90.00
_cell.angle_beta   90.00
_cell.angle_gamma   90.00
#
_symmetry.space_group_name_H-M   'P 1'
#
loop_
_entity.id
_entity.type
_entity.pdbx_description
1 polymer ?
#
loop_
_entity_poly.entity_id
_entity_poly.type
_entity_poly.pdbx_seq_one_letter_code
_entity_poly.pdbx_strand_id
1 'polypeptide(L)'
;MAKIDRTVVFNSLLLNLLLCSSWIQISYSSKPVGVARKDDIPFIKCQVCEKLAKELYEQVRDKQAKISPKKISEYDIIEISENVCNLKKQEADWMLKIDIVEQGDRLELVEQDSEGQCGSECKTIERACQEVIGYYDTDVAEYIYKKKPQINSLVKYLCKDLTEACSKKPPPVPKGREPGEIFVAKSAKEAEMEKMLKSMEGMPGAPGMKMYSREELMSGKNFDDEDGDDEDDDEPPIRSNLGKILREKENNKKMDWKEKIRKGIIDASEATKHHATKIAFRMQKWWKAKKASFTQQNTKSNKVEL
;
A
#
# COMPACT_ATOMS: atom_id res chain seq x y z
N MET A 1 -12.89 -50.66 38.49
CA MET A 1 -12.50 -49.34 37.94
C MET A 1 -11.41 -49.57 36.92
N ALA A 2 -11.70 -49.44 35.62
CA ALA A 2 -10.73 -49.65 34.56
C ALA A 2 -9.77 -48.44 34.49
N LYS A 3 -8.47 -48.68 34.60
CA LYS A 3 -7.44 -47.66 34.36
C LYS A 3 -7.39 -47.40 32.85
N ILE A 4 -8.00 -46.29 32.44
CA ILE A 4 -7.86 -45.81 31.07
C ILE A 4 -6.42 -45.33 30.91
N ASP A 5 -5.69 -45.97 30.01
CA ASP A 5 -4.29 -45.66 29.74
C ASP A 5 -4.18 -44.26 29.12
N ARG A 6 -3.50 -43.37 29.85
CA ARG A 6 -3.32 -41.96 29.49
C ARG A 6 -2.69 -41.79 28.11
N THR A 7 -1.91 -42.77 27.66
CA THR A 7 -1.26 -42.80 26.35
C THR A 7 -2.27 -43.02 25.23
N VAL A 8 -3.28 -43.85 25.46
CA VAL A 8 -4.35 -44.14 24.48
C VAL A 8 -5.26 -42.93 24.31
N VAL A 9 -5.55 -42.21 25.40
CA VAL A 9 -6.34 -40.96 25.36
C VAL A 9 -5.59 -39.87 24.61
N PHE A 10 -4.28 -39.73 24.83
CA PHE A 10 -3.46 -38.72 24.17
C PHE A 10 -3.33 -38.98 22.66
N ASN A 11 -3.10 -40.25 22.27
CA ASN A 11 -3.02 -40.64 20.88
C ASN A 11 -4.37 -40.51 20.15
N SER A 12 -5.48 -40.79 20.84
CA SER A 12 -6.83 -40.58 20.29
C SER A 12 -7.15 -39.10 20.09
N LEU A 13 -6.74 -38.23 21.02
CA LEU A 13 -6.88 -36.77 20.87
C LEU A 13 -6.03 -36.22 19.72
N LEU A 14 -4.79 -36.68 19.57
CA LEU A 14 -3.91 -36.28 18.46
C LEU A 14 -4.45 -36.75 17.10
N LEU A 15 -4.99 -37.97 17.02
CA LEU A 15 -5.58 -38.49 15.78
C LEU A 15 -6.84 -37.72 15.38
N ASN A 16 -7.68 -37.34 16.34
CA ASN A 16 -8.85 -36.48 16.09
C ASN A 16 -8.44 -35.05 15.67
N LEU A 17 -7.37 -34.50 16.24
CA LEU A 17 -6.85 -33.18 15.87
C LEU A 17 -6.29 -33.17 14.43
N LEU A 18 -5.60 -34.24 14.04
CA LEU A 18 -5.08 -34.44 12.69
C LEU A 18 -6.21 -34.63 11.66
N LEU A 19 -7.26 -35.38 11.99
CA LEU A 19 -8.44 -35.56 11.14
C LEU A 19 -9.30 -34.28 11.00
N CYS A 20 -9.28 -33.37 11.97
CA CYS A 20 -9.95 -32.07 11.85
C CYS A 20 -9.19 -31.09 10.94
N SER A 21 -7.88 -31.26 10.78
CA SER A 21 -7.04 -30.36 9.99
C SER A 21 -7.14 -30.58 8.47
N SER A 22 -7.64 -31.74 8.03
CA SER A 22 -7.85 -32.06 6.61
C SER A 22 -9.18 -31.55 6.03
N TRP A 23 -10.03 -30.92 6.84
CA TRP A 23 -11.27 -30.29 6.39
C TRP A 23 -11.18 -28.77 6.18
N ILE A 24 -10.02 -28.17 6.42
CA ILE A 24 -9.75 -26.80 5.96
C ILE A 24 -9.27 -26.91 4.51
N GLN A 25 -10.22 -27.16 3.61
CA GLN A 25 -10.03 -26.83 2.21
C GLN A 25 -9.87 -25.31 2.16
N ILE A 26 -8.62 -24.84 2.13
CA ILE A 26 -8.31 -23.49 1.66
C ILE A 26 -8.65 -23.51 0.16
N SER A 27 -9.94 -23.34 -0.14
CA SER A 27 -10.37 -22.99 -1.48
C SER A 27 -9.78 -21.61 -1.74
N TYR A 28 -8.62 -21.59 -2.38
CA TYR A 28 -8.06 -20.41 -3.01
C TYR A 28 -8.91 -20.15 -4.26
N SER A 29 -10.19 -19.80 -4.03
CA SER A 29 -11.04 -19.23 -5.06
C SER A 29 -10.41 -17.90 -5.40
N SER A 30 -9.96 -17.74 -6.64
CA SER A 30 -9.68 -16.43 -7.19
C SER A 30 -10.92 -15.59 -6.97
N LYS A 31 -10.83 -14.61 -6.05
CA LYS A 31 -11.97 -13.77 -5.70
C LYS A 31 -12.45 -13.08 -6.98
N PRO A 32 -13.77 -13.02 -7.22
CA PRO A 32 -14.30 -12.34 -8.39
C PRO A 32 -13.82 -10.89 -8.40
N VAL A 33 -13.41 -10.40 -9.58
CA VAL A 33 -13.08 -9.00 -9.79
C VAL A 33 -14.29 -8.18 -9.35
N GLY A 34 -14.11 -7.30 -8.36
CA GLY A 34 -15.19 -6.47 -7.86
C GLY A 34 -15.86 -5.67 -8.99
N VAL A 35 -17.18 -5.50 -8.90
CA VAL A 35 -17.94 -4.67 -9.84
C VAL A 35 -18.33 -3.37 -9.13
N ALA A 36 -18.19 -2.24 -9.82
CA ALA A 36 -18.54 -0.94 -9.27
C ALA A 36 -20.05 -0.84 -8.95
N ARG A 37 -20.38 -0.39 -7.73
CA ARG A 37 -21.75 -0.10 -7.28
C ARG A 37 -22.14 1.31 -7.74
N LYS A 38 -22.71 1.40 -8.96
CA LYS A 38 -23.05 2.70 -9.57
C LYS A 38 -24.03 3.53 -8.74
N ASP A 39 -24.91 2.86 -7.99
CA ASP A 39 -25.87 3.52 -7.10
C ASP A 39 -25.20 4.29 -5.96
N ASP A 40 -23.94 3.98 -5.64
CA ASP A 40 -23.22 4.60 -4.55
C ASP A 40 -22.54 5.92 -4.95
N ILE A 41 -22.31 6.11 -6.26
CA ILE A 41 -21.58 7.24 -6.83
C ILE A 41 -22.17 8.59 -6.41
N PRO A 42 -23.51 8.83 -6.45
CA PRO A 42 -24.09 10.10 -6.04
C PRO A 42 -23.78 10.49 -4.59
N PHE A 43 -23.50 9.54 -3.71
CA PHE A 43 -23.20 9.78 -2.30
C PHE A 43 -21.73 10.15 -2.05
N ILE A 44 -20.82 9.62 -2.88
CA ILE A 44 -19.37 9.78 -2.69
C ILE A 44 -18.71 10.75 -3.67
N LYS A 45 -19.39 11.14 -4.77
CA LYS A 45 -18.79 11.90 -5.89
C LYS A 45 -18.00 13.13 -5.46
N CYS A 46 -18.55 13.94 -4.54
CA CYS A 46 -17.85 15.11 -4.04
C CYS A 46 -16.60 14.75 -3.21
N GLN A 47 -16.70 13.75 -2.33
CA GLN A 47 -15.56 13.29 -1.53
C GLN A 47 -14.45 12.71 -2.41
N VAL A 48 -14.82 11.93 -3.44
CA VAL A 48 -13.87 11.42 -4.45
C VAL A 48 -13.18 12.58 -5.15
N CYS A 49 -13.91 13.63 -5.55
CA CYS A 49 -13.31 14.80 -6.18
C CYS A 49 -12.30 15.51 -5.28
N GLU A 50 -12.65 15.70 -4.00
CA GLU A 50 -11.75 16.36 -3.04
C GLU A 50 -10.47 15.55 -2.79
N LYS A 51 -10.56 14.21 -2.70
CA LYS A 51 -9.40 13.32 -2.59
C LYS A 51 -8.57 13.36 -3.87
N LEU A 52 -9.21 13.22 -5.02
CA LEU A 52 -8.56 13.30 -6.34
C LEU A 52 -7.76 14.59 -6.52
N ALA A 53 -8.32 15.74 -6.18
CA ALA A 53 -7.60 17.02 -6.26
C ALA A 53 -6.35 17.06 -5.37
N LYS A 54 -6.40 16.43 -4.19
CA LYS A 54 -5.23 16.32 -3.30
C LYS A 54 -4.18 15.40 -3.91
N GLU A 55 -4.60 14.26 -4.44
CA GLU A 55 -3.71 13.28 -5.08
C GLU A 55 -3.00 13.86 -6.30
N LEU A 56 -3.70 14.59 -7.16
CA LEU A 56 -3.08 15.30 -8.28
C LEU A 56 -2.01 16.29 -7.80
N TYR A 57 -2.32 17.07 -6.77
CA TYR A 57 -1.37 18.04 -6.21
C TYR A 57 -0.12 17.35 -5.65
N GLU A 58 -0.31 16.28 -4.88
CA GLU A 58 0.78 15.54 -4.24
C GLU A 58 1.64 14.78 -5.24
N GLN A 59 1.05 14.09 -6.21
CA GLN A 59 1.80 13.36 -7.23
C GLN A 59 2.61 14.29 -8.14
N VAL A 60 2.06 15.44 -8.51
CA VAL A 60 2.80 16.47 -9.27
C VAL A 60 3.97 17.02 -8.46
N ARG A 61 3.74 17.33 -7.17
CA ARG A 61 4.80 17.78 -6.25
C ARG A 61 5.90 16.73 -6.11
N ASP A 62 5.51 15.48 -5.92
CA ASP A 62 6.44 14.37 -5.69
C ASP A 62 7.24 14.03 -6.96
N LYS A 63 6.61 14.07 -8.15
CA LYS A 63 7.32 13.95 -9.43
C LYS A 63 8.31 15.10 -9.62
N GLN A 64 7.92 16.34 -9.34
CA GLN A 64 8.81 17.51 -9.37
C GLN A 64 10.00 17.37 -8.40
N ALA A 65 9.78 16.82 -7.20
CA ALA A 65 10.86 16.59 -6.24
C ALA A 65 11.86 15.53 -6.74
N LYS A 66 11.38 14.47 -7.39
CA LYS A 66 12.22 13.38 -7.93
C LYS A 66 13.08 13.81 -9.12
N ILE A 67 12.59 14.70 -9.98
CA ILE A 67 13.31 15.14 -11.19
C ILE A 67 14.13 16.42 -10.99
N SER A 68 14.04 17.04 -9.81
CA SER A 68 14.80 18.25 -9.46
C SER A 68 16.30 18.04 -9.71
N PRO A 69 17.00 19.00 -10.37
CA PRO A 69 16.62 20.38 -10.65
C PRO A 69 15.83 20.60 -11.95
N LYS A 70 15.51 19.54 -12.71
CA LYS A 70 14.69 19.68 -13.93
C LYS A 70 13.27 20.10 -13.56
N LYS A 71 12.65 20.92 -14.41
CA LYS A 71 11.24 21.32 -14.25
C LYS A 71 10.34 20.23 -14.78
N ILE A 72 9.25 19.97 -14.08
CA ILE A 72 8.17 19.10 -14.57
C ILE A 72 7.58 19.70 -15.85
N SER A 73 7.41 18.86 -16.86
CA SER A 73 6.79 19.27 -18.12
C SER A 73 5.26 19.23 -18.01
N GLU A 74 4.58 19.89 -18.93
CA GLU A 74 3.11 19.78 -19.05
C GLU A 74 2.69 18.34 -19.37
N TYR A 75 3.46 17.65 -20.23
CA TYR A 75 3.25 16.25 -20.56
C TYR A 75 3.30 15.34 -19.33
N ASP A 76 4.25 15.58 -18.42
CA ASP A 76 4.34 14.82 -17.17
C ASP A 76 3.10 14.96 -16.28
N ILE A 77 2.42 16.11 -16.33
CA ILE A 77 1.22 16.40 -15.54
C ILE A 77 -0.02 15.82 -16.22
N ILE A 78 -0.07 15.86 -17.55
CA ILE A 78 -1.11 15.18 -18.34
C ILE A 78 -1.09 13.68 -18.04
N GLU A 79 0.09 13.05 -18.08
CA GLU A 79 0.25 11.63 -17.76
C GLU A 79 -0.25 11.29 -16.35
N ILE A 80 0.05 12.13 -15.35
CA ILE A 80 -0.49 11.95 -14.00
C ILE A 80 -2.01 12.05 -14.02
N SER A 81 -2.57 13.06 -14.71
CA SER A 81 -4.00 13.35 -14.72
C SER A 81 -4.82 12.27 -15.45
N GLU A 82 -4.27 11.67 -16.50
CA GLU A 82 -4.87 10.54 -17.22
C GLU A 82 -4.86 9.25 -16.38
N ASN A 83 -3.81 9.03 -15.59
CA ASN A 83 -3.59 7.75 -14.89
C ASN A 83 -4.06 7.74 -13.43
N VAL A 84 -4.35 8.89 -12.82
CA VAL A 84 -4.76 9.01 -11.39
C VAL A 84 -6.02 8.22 -11.03
N CYS A 85 -6.87 7.93 -12.01
CA CYS A 85 -8.08 7.12 -11.85
C CYS A 85 -7.97 5.72 -12.48
N ASN A 86 -6.78 5.26 -12.89
CA ASN A 86 -6.59 3.98 -13.57
C ASN A 86 -5.93 2.96 -12.63
N LEU A 87 -6.69 2.00 -12.08
CA LEU A 87 -6.16 1.05 -11.09
C LEU A 87 -4.99 0.17 -11.58
N LYS A 88 -4.73 0.11 -12.89
CA LYS A 88 -3.55 -0.57 -13.46
C LYS A 88 -2.26 0.26 -13.32
N LYS A 89 -2.38 1.51 -12.90
CA LYS A 89 -1.29 2.48 -12.82
C LYS A 89 -1.02 2.83 -11.36
N GLN A 90 0.21 3.23 -11.05
CA GLN A 90 0.62 3.53 -9.68
C GLN A 90 -0.01 4.83 -9.17
N GLU A 91 -0.31 5.74 -10.10
CA GLU A 91 -1.01 7.00 -9.88
C GLU A 91 -2.40 6.81 -9.26
N ALA A 92 -2.97 5.61 -9.35
CA ALA A 92 -4.27 5.24 -8.81
C ALA A 92 -4.20 4.45 -7.49
N ASP A 93 -3.00 4.17 -6.96
CA ASP A 93 -2.83 3.35 -5.76
C ASP A 93 -3.47 3.99 -4.50
N TRP A 94 -3.71 5.31 -4.52
CA TRP A 94 -4.42 6.01 -3.45
C TRP A 94 -5.83 5.45 -3.21
N MET A 95 -6.51 4.98 -4.25
CA MET A 95 -7.85 4.38 -4.12
C MET A 95 -7.83 3.06 -3.35
N LEU A 96 -6.69 2.35 -3.36
CA LEU A 96 -6.55 1.09 -2.62
C LEU A 96 -6.48 1.32 -1.10
N LYS A 97 -6.23 2.55 -0.66
CA LYS A 97 -6.17 2.91 0.77
C LYS A 97 -7.49 3.45 1.29
N ILE A 98 -8.53 3.50 0.47
CA ILE A 98 -9.81 4.08 0.86
C ILE A 98 -10.84 2.98 1.06
N ASP A 99 -11.57 3.10 2.17
CA ASP A 99 -12.70 2.28 2.56
C ASP A 99 -13.99 3.13 2.54
N ILE A 100 -15.10 2.58 2.05
CA ILE A 100 -16.40 3.28 2.04
C ILE A 100 -17.17 2.87 3.28
N VAL A 101 -17.13 3.71 4.32
CA VAL A 101 -17.81 3.42 5.59
C VAL A 101 -19.21 4.02 5.63
N GLU A 102 -20.15 3.28 6.21
CA GLU A 102 -21.49 3.77 6.49
C GLU A 102 -21.52 4.52 7.82
N GLN A 103 -21.77 5.82 7.78
CA GLN A 103 -21.94 6.67 8.96
C GLN A 103 -23.36 7.24 9.01
N GLY A 104 -24.25 6.54 9.72
CA GLY A 104 -25.64 6.94 9.88
C GLY A 104 -26.39 6.97 8.54
N ASP A 105 -26.72 8.17 8.05
CA ASP A 105 -27.40 8.38 6.78
C ASP A 105 -26.46 8.77 5.63
N ARG A 106 -25.14 8.59 5.79
CA ARG A 106 -24.11 9.00 4.81
C ARG A 106 -23.09 7.89 4.57
N LEU A 107 -22.48 7.94 3.39
CA LEU A 107 -21.24 7.23 3.11
C LEU A 107 -20.07 8.19 3.30
N GLU A 108 -19.02 7.73 3.95
CA GLU A 108 -17.78 8.48 4.08
C GLU A 108 -16.59 7.68 3.53
N LEU A 109 -15.65 8.39 2.90
CA LEU A 109 -14.39 7.82 2.44
C LEU A 109 -13.35 7.92 3.56
N VAL A 110 -12.98 6.78 4.14
CA VAL A 110 -11.98 6.71 5.21
C VAL A 110 -10.67 6.18 4.65
N GLU A 111 -9.58 6.91 4.90
CA GLU A 111 -8.23 6.46 4.57
C GLU A 111 -7.74 5.46 5.61
N GLN A 112 -7.16 4.36 5.13
CA GLN A 112 -6.56 3.28 5.90
C GLN A 112 -5.03 3.38 5.82
N ASP A 113 -4.35 2.82 6.84
CA ASP A 113 -2.88 2.87 6.93
C ASP A 113 -2.16 1.98 5.89
N SER A 114 -2.87 1.00 5.31
CA SER A 114 -2.34 0.03 4.35
C SER A 114 -3.21 -0.06 3.10
N GLU A 115 -2.63 -0.55 2.00
CA GLU A 115 -3.38 -0.82 0.78
C GLU A 115 -4.27 -2.07 0.97
N GLY A 116 -5.53 -1.96 0.59
CA GLY A 116 -6.53 -3.03 0.64
C GLY A 116 -6.65 -3.79 -0.67
N GLN A 117 -7.26 -4.98 -0.59
CA GLN A 117 -7.69 -5.75 -1.75
C GLN A 117 -8.77 -4.96 -2.51
N CYS A 118 -8.57 -4.76 -3.81
CA CYS A 118 -9.52 -4.01 -4.61
C CYS A 118 -10.75 -4.88 -4.92
N GLY A 119 -11.87 -4.59 -4.26
CA GLY A 119 -13.16 -5.17 -4.55
C GLY A 119 -14.13 -4.17 -5.18
N SER A 120 -15.41 -4.32 -4.86
CA SER A 120 -16.49 -3.47 -5.36
C SER A 120 -16.35 -2.00 -4.94
N GLU A 121 -15.80 -1.71 -3.77
CA GLU A 121 -15.67 -0.35 -3.24
C GLU A 121 -14.58 0.43 -3.98
N CYS A 122 -13.40 -0.14 -4.07
CA CYS A 122 -12.29 0.37 -4.87
C CYS A 122 -12.72 0.64 -6.33
N LYS A 123 -13.51 -0.27 -6.92
CA LYS A 123 -14.08 -0.09 -8.27
C LYS A 123 -15.15 1.00 -8.35
N THR A 124 -15.90 1.21 -7.27
CA THR A 124 -16.87 2.30 -7.16
C THR A 124 -16.16 3.65 -7.10
N ILE A 125 -15.06 3.74 -6.35
CA ILE A 125 -14.21 4.94 -6.30
C ILE A 125 -13.55 5.18 -7.67
N GLU A 126 -13.00 4.15 -8.32
CA GLU A 126 -12.45 4.24 -9.69
C GLU A 126 -13.48 4.82 -10.65
N ARG A 127 -14.70 4.27 -10.63
CA ARG A 127 -15.77 4.74 -11.51
C ARG A 127 -16.18 6.19 -11.21
N ALA A 128 -16.32 6.56 -9.94
CA ALA A 128 -16.63 7.92 -9.54
C ALA A 128 -15.51 8.90 -9.93
N CYS A 129 -14.25 8.48 -9.81
CA CYS A 129 -13.06 9.25 -10.21
C CYS A 129 -13.10 9.55 -11.70
N GLN A 130 -13.33 8.52 -12.53
CA GLN A 130 -13.48 8.65 -13.97
C GLN A 130 -14.64 9.58 -14.38
N GLU A 131 -15.76 9.55 -13.63
CA GLU A 131 -16.89 10.47 -13.87
C GLU A 131 -16.61 11.92 -13.45
N VAL A 132 -15.60 12.16 -12.61
CA VAL A 132 -15.17 13.50 -12.20
C VAL A 132 -14.17 14.06 -13.21
N ILE A 133 -13.07 13.35 -13.51
CA ILE A 133 -11.95 13.92 -14.29
C ILE A 133 -11.84 13.40 -15.71
N GLY A 134 -12.53 12.31 -16.09
CA GLY A 134 -12.26 11.62 -17.36
C GLY A 134 -12.41 12.46 -18.64
N TYR A 135 -13.16 13.57 -18.61
CA TYR A 135 -13.27 14.52 -19.74
C TYR A 135 -12.47 15.81 -19.54
N TYR A 136 -11.88 16.00 -18.37
CA TYR A 136 -11.28 17.25 -17.89
C TYR A 136 -9.81 17.08 -17.49
N ASP A 137 -9.25 15.89 -17.67
CA ASP A 137 -7.86 15.53 -17.35
C ASP A 137 -6.86 16.51 -17.96
N THR A 138 -7.03 16.85 -19.24
CA THR A 138 -6.22 17.83 -19.97
C THR A 138 -6.40 19.25 -19.44
N ASP A 139 -7.64 19.71 -19.22
CA ASP A 139 -7.93 21.04 -18.65
C ASP A 139 -7.36 21.23 -17.24
N VAL A 140 -7.41 20.17 -16.44
CA VAL A 140 -6.86 20.16 -15.07
C VAL A 140 -5.35 20.17 -15.11
N ALA A 141 -4.73 19.38 -16.00
CA ALA A 141 -3.30 19.37 -16.19
C ALA A 141 -2.78 20.75 -16.63
N GLU A 142 -3.46 21.38 -17.59
CA GLU A 142 -3.15 22.74 -18.04
C GLU A 142 -3.21 23.74 -16.89
N TYR A 143 -4.29 23.70 -16.09
CA TYR A 143 -4.46 24.58 -14.94
C TYR A 143 -3.33 24.41 -13.92
N ILE A 144 -2.98 23.16 -13.57
CA ILE A 144 -1.88 22.86 -12.65
C ILE A 144 -0.56 23.40 -13.20
N TYR A 145 -0.27 23.16 -14.48
CA TYR A 145 0.98 23.58 -15.11
C TYR A 145 1.13 25.11 -15.17
N LYS A 146 0.10 25.82 -15.65
CA LYS A 146 0.14 27.28 -15.87
C LYS A 146 0.00 28.07 -14.57
N LYS A 147 -0.92 27.68 -13.69
CA LYS A 147 -1.27 28.47 -12.50
C LYS A 147 -0.51 28.05 -11.25
N LYS A 148 -0.01 26.81 -11.19
CA LYS A 148 0.64 26.23 -10.00
C LYS A 148 -0.17 26.49 -8.73
N PRO A 149 -1.46 26.08 -8.73
CA PRO A 149 -2.39 26.41 -7.67
C PRO A 149 -1.97 25.78 -6.34
N GLN A 150 -2.39 26.38 -5.23
CA GLN A 150 -2.42 25.66 -3.95
C GLN A 150 -3.56 24.65 -3.93
N ILE A 151 -3.45 23.67 -3.04
CA ILE A 151 -4.41 22.55 -2.92
C ILE A 151 -5.87 22.99 -2.85
N ASN A 152 -6.19 24.02 -2.05
CA ASN A 152 -7.57 24.52 -1.90
C ASN A 152 -8.10 25.15 -3.21
N SER A 153 -7.22 25.83 -3.96
CA SER A 153 -7.58 26.41 -5.25
C SER A 153 -7.82 25.33 -6.30
N LEU A 154 -7.01 24.26 -6.29
CA LEU A 154 -7.19 23.11 -7.17
C LEU A 154 -8.48 22.36 -6.85
N VAL A 155 -8.78 22.10 -5.57
CA VAL A 155 -10.04 21.49 -5.13
C VAL A 155 -11.23 22.33 -5.58
N LYS A 156 -11.18 23.65 -5.39
CA LYS A 156 -12.26 24.54 -5.82
C LYS A 156 -12.45 24.49 -7.35
N TYR A 157 -11.37 24.65 -8.10
CA TYR A 157 -11.40 24.62 -9.56
C TYR A 157 -11.96 23.30 -10.08
N LEU A 158 -11.40 22.18 -9.65
CA LEU A 158 -11.82 20.85 -10.11
C LEU A 158 -13.26 20.54 -9.67
N CYS A 159 -13.57 20.68 -8.37
CA CYS A 159 -14.80 20.12 -7.81
C CYS A 159 -16.02 21.04 -7.87
N LYS A 160 -15.83 22.35 -8.01
CA LYS A 160 -16.93 23.31 -8.07
C LYS A 160 -17.03 23.98 -9.43
N ASP A 161 -15.91 24.47 -9.96
CA ASP A 161 -15.92 25.31 -11.16
C ASP A 161 -15.96 24.49 -12.45
N LEU A 162 -15.24 23.35 -12.50
CA LEU A 162 -15.09 22.54 -13.71
C LEU A 162 -16.07 21.36 -13.78
N THR A 163 -16.12 20.52 -12.74
CA THR A 163 -16.89 19.26 -12.76
C THR A 163 -18.25 19.36 -12.07
N GLU A 164 -18.47 20.43 -11.30
CA GLU A 164 -19.64 20.62 -10.44
C GLU A 164 -19.93 19.45 -9.48
N ALA A 165 -18.95 18.56 -9.24
CA ALA A 165 -19.07 17.37 -8.41
C ALA A 165 -19.51 17.68 -6.97
N CYS A 166 -19.13 18.84 -6.46
CA CYS A 166 -19.44 19.34 -5.12
C CYS A 166 -20.48 20.47 -5.11
N SER A 167 -21.20 20.71 -6.21
CA SER A 167 -22.21 21.78 -6.29
C SER A 167 -23.48 21.46 -5.50
N LYS A 168 -23.79 20.18 -5.31
CA LYS A 168 -24.94 19.70 -4.52
C LYS A 168 -24.44 18.87 -3.33
N LYS A 169 -25.12 18.98 -2.19
CA LYS A 169 -24.86 18.11 -1.05
C LYS A 169 -25.25 16.67 -1.40
N PRO A 170 -24.46 15.66 -1.00
CA PRO A 170 -24.82 14.26 -1.19
C PRO A 170 -26.21 13.94 -0.61
N PRO A 171 -27.06 13.18 -1.32
CA PRO A 171 -28.33 12.72 -0.78
C PRO A 171 -28.13 11.78 0.41
N PRO A 172 -29.13 11.57 1.27
CA PRO A 172 -29.06 10.57 2.34
C PRO A 172 -29.12 9.15 1.77
N VAL A 173 -28.39 8.23 2.39
CA VAL A 173 -28.31 6.82 2.00
C VAL A 173 -29.64 6.10 2.30
N PRO A 174 -30.17 5.27 1.37
CA PRO A 174 -31.39 4.50 1.60
C PRO A 174 -31.25 3.49 2.74
N LYS A 175 -32.28 3.39 3.62
CA LYS A 175 -32.30 2.53 4.82
C LYS A 175 -32.32 1.00 4.56
N GLY A 176 -32.32 0.56 3.30
CA GLY A 176 -32.34 -0.85 2.89
C GLY A 176 -31.21 -1.22 1.93
N ARG A 177 -30.19 -0.38 1.84
CA ARG A 177 -28.98 -0.64 1.08
C ARG A 177 -28.21 -1.81 1.73
N GLU A 178 -27.67 -2.70 0.91
CA GLU A 178 -26.75 -3.74 1.39
C GLU A 178 -25.42 -3.09 1.82
N PRO A 179 -24.90 -3.40 3.03
CA PRO A 179 -23.63 -2.87 3.50
C PRO A 179 -22.48 -3.08 2.51
N GLY A 180 -21.47 -2.23 2.63
CA GLY A 180 -20.21 -2.35 1.92
C GLY A 180 -19.46 -3.65 2.20
N GLU A 181 -18.45 -3.93 1.40
CA GLU A 181 -17.55 -5.06 1.65
C GLU A 181 -16.58 -4.68 2.77
N ILE A 182 -16.12 -5.64 3.57
CA ILE A 182 -15.17 -5.32 4.65
C ILE A 182 -13.80 -5.06 4.02
N PHE A 183 -13.15 -3.96 4.39
CA PHE A 183 -11.77 -3.68 4.02
C PHE A 183 -10.83 -4.82 4.41
N VAL A 184 -10.18 -5.44 3.41
CA VAL A 184 -9.15 -6.47 3.62
C VAL A 184 -7.80 -5.90 3.25
N ALA A 185 -6.99 -5.57 4.25
CA ALA A 185 -5.62 -5.11 4.06
C ALA A 185 -4.79 -6.15 3.28
N LYS A 186 -4.09 -5.72 2.23
CA LYS A 186 -3.06 -6.50 1.56
C LYS A 186 -1.84 -6.64 2.47
N SER A 187 -1.11 -7.74 2.28
CA SER A 187 0.22 -7.85 2.87
C SER A 187 1.20 -6.90 2.17
N ALA A 188 2.20 -6.38 2.88
CA ALA A 188 3.22 -5.50 2.29
C ALA A 188 3.92 -6.15 1.07
N LYS A 189 4.19 -7.47 1.15
CA LYS A 189 4.79 -8.23 0.05
C LYS A 189 3.89 -8.28 -1.19
N GLU A 190 2.58 -8.38 -1.00
CA GLU A 190 1.60 -8.39 -2.09
C GLU A 190 1.50 -7.02 -2.75
N ALA A 191 1.43 -5.95 -1.95
CA ALA A 191 1.43 -4.57 -2.44
C ALA A 191 2.70 -4.24 -3.25
N GLU A 192 3.89 -4.62 -2.75
CA GLU A 192 5.15 -4.41 -3.45
C GLU A 192 5.24 -5.20 -4.78
N MET A 193 4.78 -6.45 -4.76
CA MET A 193 4.75 -7.30 -5.96
C MET A 193 3.79 -6.74 -7.02
N GLU A 194 2.62 -6.25 -6.62
CA GLU A 194 1.67 -5.62 -7.55
C GLU A 194 2.22 -4.32 -8.14
N LYS A 195 2.88 -3.50 -7.31
CA LYS A 195 3.56 -2.28 -7.77
C LYS A 195 4.64 -2.57 -8.80
N MET A 196 5.39 -3.66 -8.61
CA MET A 196 6.37 -4.14 -9.58
C MET A 196 5.69 -4.54 -10.90
N LEU A 197 4.61 -5.32 -10.86
CA LEU A 197 3.85 -5.71 -12.05
C LEU A 197 3.29 -4.49 -12.81
N LYS A 198 2.69 -3.52 -12.10
CA LYS A 198 2.18 -2.28 -12.73
C LYS A 198 3.25 -1.47 -13.44
N SER A 199 4.48 -1.46 -12.91
CA SER A 199 5.61 -0.78 -13.56
C SER A 199 6.06 -1.44 -14.87
N MET A 200 5.70 -2.72 -15.08
CA MET A 200 6.03 -3.47 -16.29
C MET A 200 4.93 -3.35 -17.38
N GLU A 201 3.66 -3.15 -17.01
CA GLU A 201 2.50 -3.08 -17.93
C GLU A 201 2.46 -1.84 -18.86
N GLY A 202 3.53 -1.03 -18.92
CA GLY A 202 3.64 0.16 -19.77
C GLY A 202 4.91 0.24 -20.61
N MET A 203 5.79 -0.77 -20.55
CA MET A 203 7.04 -0.75 -21.32
C MET A 203 6.78 -1.28 -22.74
N PRO A 204 7.01 -0.51 -23.82
CA PRO A 204 6.87 -1.00 -25.18
C PRO A 204 7.93 -2.08 -25.44
N GLY A 205 7.51 -3.34 -25.43
CA GLY A 205 8.33 -4.52 -25.68
C GLY A 205 7.84 -5.29 -26.91
N ALA A 206 8.78 -5.65 -27.76
CA ALA A 206 8.67 -6.12 -29.14
C ALA A 206 7.55 -7.15 -29.45
N PRO A 207 7.01 -7.15 -30.69
CA PRO A 207 6.06 -8.17 -31.13
C PRO A 207 6.73 -9.55 -31.07
N GLY A 208 6.26 -10.44 -30.20
CA GLY A 208 6.70 -11.84 -30.14
C GLY A 208 7.04 -12.39 -28.75
N MET A 209 7.11 -11.57 -27.70
CA MET A 209 7.42 -12.07 -26.36
C MET A 209 6.14 -12.52 -25.64
N LYS A 210 5.93 -13.83 -25.48
CA LYS A 210 4.80 -14.40 -24.73
C LYS A 210 4.89 -13.94 -23.26
N MET A 211 3.84 -13.29 -22.75
CA MET A 211 3.72 -13.03 -21.31
C MET A 211 3.51 -14.37 -20.59
N TYR A 212 4.48 -14.79 -19.79
CA TYR A 212 4.36 -15.96 -18.93
C TYR A 212 3.46 -15.64 -17.74
N SER A 213 2.47 -16.50 -17.48
CA SER A 213 1.60 -16.35 -16.30
C SER A 213 2.39 -16.71 -15.04
N ARG A 214 1.94 -16.20 -13.87
CA ARG A 214 2.61 -16.33 -12.57
C ARG A 214 2.96 -17.78 -12.21
N GLU A 215 2.15 -18.71 -12.68
CA GLU A 215 2.27 -20.15 -12.44
C GLU A 215 3.38 -20.78 -13.30
N GLU A 216 3.62 -20.24 -14.50
CA GLU A 216 4.58 -20.76 -15.48
C GLU A 216 6.01 -20.38 -15.07
N LEU A 217 6.22 -19.15 -14.60
CA LEU A 217 7.48 -18.68 -14.00
C LEU A 217 7.86 -19.45 -12.72
N MET A 218 6.86 -19.91 -11.96
CA MET A 218 7.07 -20.69 -10.73
C MET A 218 7.33 -22.18 -11.01
N SER A 219 7.03 -22.68 -12.20
CA SER A 219 7.11 -24.11 -12.52
C SER A 219 8.51 -24.61 -12.90
N GLY A 220 9.46 -23.69 -13.19
CA GLY A 220 10.89 -24.00 -13.27
C GLY A 220 11.26 -25.21 -14.13
N LYS A 221 10.50 -25.50 -15.18
CA LYS A 221 10.77 -26.61 -16.08
C LYS A 221 11.72 -26.13 -17.17
N ASN A 222 12.89 -26.75 -17.18
CA ASN A 222 13.98 -26.62 -18.15
C ASN A 222 13.47 -26.27 -19.56
N PHE A 223 13.87 -25.11 -20.06
CA PHE A 223 13.92 -24.83 -21.49
C PHE A 223 15.37 -24.99 -21.93
N ASP A 224 15.82 -26.24 -21.95
CA ASP A 224 16.84 -26.67 -22.90
C ASP A 224 16.13 -27.65 -23.85
N ASP A 225 16.48 -27.52 -25.12
CA ASP A 225 16.23 -28.40 -26.25
C ASP A 225 15.21 -27.95 -27.32
N GLU A 226 15.84 -27.75 -28.49
CA GLU A 226 15.38 -27.97 -29.86
C GLU A 226 14.60 -26.85 -30.56
N ASP A 227 15.34 -26.02 -31.31
CA ASP A 227 15.05 -25.82 -32.74
C ASP A 227 16.40 -25.84 -33.49
N GLY A 228 16.63 -26.95 -34.20
CA GLY A 228 17.64 -27.03 -35.25
C GLY A 228 17.03 -26.52 -36.56
N ASP A 229 17.69 -25.56 -37.20
CA ASP A 229 18.24 -25.71 -38.55
C ASP A 229 18.85 -24.38 -39.04
N ASP A 230 20.09 -24.54 -39.52
CA ASP A 230 20.75 -23.84 -40.63
C ASP A 230 21.37 -22.43 -40.53
N GLU A 231 22.70 -22.48 -40.66
CA GLU A 231 23.63 -21.64 -41.43
C GLU A 231 24.32 -20.43 -40.76
N ASP A 232 25.62 -20.67 -40.52
CA ASP A 232 26.81 -19.81 -40.64
C ASP A 232 26.80 -18.40 -40.02
N ASP A 233 27.57 -18.24 -38.94
CA ASP A 233 28.59 -17.17 -38.89
C ASP A 233 29.65 -17.46 -37.82
N ASP A 234 30.92 -17.42 -38.26
CA ASP A 234 32.13 -17.56 -37.45
C ASP A 234 32.26 -16.42 -36.43
N GLU A 235 32.15 -16.68 -35.11
CA GLU A 235 32.72 -15.80 -34.09
C GLU A 235 33.29 -16.55 -32.86
N PRO A 236 34.36 -16.00 -32.23
CA PRO A 236 35.32 -16.75 -31.41
C PRO A 236 34.83 -17.04 -29.98
N PRO A 237 35.38 -18.06 -29.29
CA PRO A 237 34.89 -18.47 -27.97
C PRO A 237 35.28 -17.46 -26.88
N ILE A 238 34.32 -16.65 -26.42
CA ILE A 238 34.51 -15.72 -25.30
C ILE A 238 34.33 -16.46 -23.95
N ARG A 239 35.48 -16.84 -23.38
CA ARG A 239 35.84 -16.95 -21.95
C ARG A 239 34.84 -17.59 -20.97
N SER A 240 35.13 -18.85 -20.65
CA SER A 240 34.69 -19.64 -19.47
C SER A 240 34.98 -19.03 -18.07
N ASN A 241 35.52 -17.80 -18.01
CA ASN A 241 35.91 -17.13 -16.77
C ASN A 241 34.92 -16.02 -16.32
N LEU A 242 33.92 -15.67 -17.12
CA LEU A 242 32.96 -14.61 -16.75
C LEU A 242 31.96 -15.08 -15.68
N GLY A 243 31.49 -16.33 -15.76
CA GLY A 243 30.53 -16.89 -14.80
C GLY A 243 31.07 -17.03 -13.37
N LYS A 244 32.36 -17.34 -13.22
CA LYS A 244 33.03 -17.38 -11.91
C LYS A 244 33.11 -16.00 -11.26
N ILE A 245 33.49 -14.99 -12.03
CA ILE A 245 33.62 -13.61 -11.55
C ILE A 245 32.26 -13.03 -11.14
N LEU A 246 31.20 -13.34 -11.88
CA LEU A 246 29.84 -12.91 -11.53
C LEU A 246 29.33 -13.56 -10.24
N ARG A 247 29.52 -14.87 -10.07
CA ARG A 247 29.15 -15.58 -8.83
C ARG A 247 29.93 -15.10 -7.60
N GLU A 248 31.23 -14.81 -7.76
CA GLU A 248 32.06 -14.31 -6.68
C GLU A 248 31.68 -12.88 -6.28
N LYS A 249 31.34 -12.02 -7.26
CA LYS A 249 30.85 -10.66 -7.03
C LYS A 249 29.47 -10.65 -6.35
N GLU A 250 28.58 -11.56 -6.73
CA GLU A 250 27.26 -11.70 -6.13
C GLU A 250 27.34 -12.20 -4.67
N ASN A 251 28.18 -13.19 -4.40
CA ASN A 251 28.41 -13.71 -3.05
C ASN A 251 29.04 -12.64 -2.12
N ASN A 252 30.01 -11.87 -2.61
CA ASN A 252 30.59 -10.76 -1.84
C ASN A 252 29.56 -9.66 -1.54
N LYS A 253 28.71 -9.31 -2.50
CA LYS A 253 27.64 -8.31 -2.30
C LYS A 253 26.60 -8.78 -1.28
N LYS A 254 26.29 -10.07 -1.26
CA LYS A 254 25.37 -10.69 -0.29
C LYS A 254 25.93 -10.73 1.13
N MET A 255 27.25 -10.91 1.28
CA MET A 255 27.94 -10.85 2.57
C MET A 255 27.99 -9.41 3.11
N ASP A 256 28.33 -8.43 2.28
CA ASP A 256 28.33 -7.00 2.64
C ASP A 256 26.93 -6.51 3.08
N TRP A 257 25.88 -6.96 2.40
CA TRP A 257 24.50 -6.62 2.77
C TRP A 257 24.09 -7.19 4.14
N LYS A 258 24.48 -8.43 4.44
CA LYS A 258 24.22 -9.05 5.76
C LYS A 258 24.93 -8.32 6.89
N GLU A 259 26.17 -7.87 6.66
CA GLU A 259 26.92 -7.10 7.66
C GLU A 259 26.29 -5.72 7.91
N LYS A 260 25.82 -5.03 6.85
CA LYS A 260 25.08 -3.76 6.98
C LYS A 260 23.79 -3.91 7.78
N ILE A 261 23.01 -4.96 7.54
CA ILE A 261 21.80 -5.23 8.33
C ILE A 261 22.15 -5.49 9.80
N ARG A 262 23.16 -6.34 10.06
CA ARG A 262 23.57 -6.67 11.42
C ARG A 262 24.01 -5.42 12.18
N LYS A 263 24.78 -4.54 11.53
CA LYS A 263 25.22 -3.27 12.11
C LYS A 263 24.05 -2.34 12.41
N GLY A 264 23.11 -2.18 11.48
CA GLY A 264 21.90 -1.38 11.69
C GLY A 264 21.03 -1.85 12.87
N ILE A 265 20.90 -3.17 13.06
CA ILE A 265 20.17 -3.75 14.20
C ILE A 265 20.91 -3.45 15.52
N ILE A 266 22.24 -3.57 15.55
CA ILE A 266 23.04 -3.28 16.75
C ILE A 266 22.92 -1.79 17.11
N ASP A 267 23.09 -0.90 16.14
CA ASP A 267 23.01 0.56 16.34
C ASP A 267 21.61 0.98 16.82
N ALA A 268 20.55 0.42 16.24
CA ALA A 268 19.17 0.66 16.68
C ALA A 268 18.93 0.14 18.11
N SER A 269 19.47 -1.03 18.45
CA SER A 269 19.36 -1.60 19.80
C SER A 269 20.08 -0.74 20.85
N GLU A 270 21.23 -0.17 20.49
CA GLU A 270 22.03 0.69 21.38
C GLU A 270 21.37 2.07 21.56
N ALA A 271 20.84 2.65 20.48
CA ALA A 271 20.04 3.88 20.54
C ALA A 271 18.80 3.69 21.43
N THR A 272 18.11 2.54 21.32
CA THR A 272 16.94 2.22 22.15
C THR A 272 17.32 2.08 23.63
N LYS A 273 18.45 1.43 23.94
CA LYS A 273 18.98 1.35 25.31
C LYS A 273 19.31 2.72 25.89
N HIS A 274 19.89 3.62 25.08
CA HIS A 274 20.20 4.99 25.51
C HIS A 274 18.92 5.83 25.76
N HIS A 275 17.89 5.66 24.94
CA HIS A 275 16.59 6.31 25.17
C HIS A 275 15.88 5.76 26.42
N ALA A 276 15.90 4.43 26.62
CA ALA A 276 15.30 3.80 27.79
C ALA A 276 15.96 4.25 29.11
N THR A 277 17.30 4.32 29.13
CA THR A 277 18.04 4.83 30.31
C THR A 277 17.75 6.31 30.55
N LYS A 278 17.70 7.15 29.51
CA LYS A 278 17.35 8.57 29.64
C LYS A 278 15.93 8.79 30.18
N ILE A 279 14.97 7.98 29.74
CA ILE A 279 13.59 8.01 30.24
C ILE A 279 13.54 7.55 31.70
N ALA A 280 14.24 6.46 32.04
CA ALA A 280 14.32 5.97 33.42
C ALA A 280 14.91 7.03 34.38
N PHE A 281 15.98 7.72 33.98
CA PHE A 281 16.56 8.83 34.75
C PHE A 281 15.58 10.00 34.92
N ARG A 282 14.84 10.36 33.86
CA ARG A 282 13.82 11.42 33.92
C ARG A 282 12.66 11.05 34.84
N MET A 283 12.17 9.82 34.77
CA MET A 283 11.12 9.32 35.66
C MET A 283 11.59 9.30 37.11
N GLN A 284 12.81 8.84 37.39
CA GLN A 284 13.37 8.82 38.75
C GLN A 284 13.51 10.24 39.33
N LYS A 285 13.95 11.22 38.52
CA LYS A 285 14.06 12.63 38.96
C LYS A 285 12.69 13.24 39.24
N TRP A 286 11.71 12.97 38.38
CA TRP A 286 10.32 13.40 38.58
C TRP A 286 9.72 12.80 39.86
N TRP A 287 9.94 11.50 40.10
CA TRP A 287 9.46 10.82 41.30
C TRP A 287 10.09 11.38 42.59
N LYS A 288 11.40 11.66 42.58
CA LYS A 288 12.10 12.29 43.71
C LYS A 288 11.57 13.71 43.99
N ALA A 289 11.31 14.50 42.95
CA ALA A 289 10.73 15.84 43.08
C ALA A 289 9.31 15.79 43.67
N LYS A 290 8.45 14.87 43.18
CA LYS A 290 7.09 14.69 43.69
C LYS A 290 7.08 14.27 45.16
N LYS A 291 8.01 13.39 45.57
CA LYS A 291 8.17 12.98 46.97
C LYS A 291 8.60 14.14 47.87
N ALA A 292 9.53 14.99 47.42
CA ALA A 292 9.96 16.17 48.17
C ALA A 292 8.83 17.20 48.36
N SER A 293 8.01 17.44 47.32
CA SER A 293 6.84 18.31 47.41
C SER A 293 5.77 17.79 48.39
N PHE A 294 5.58 16.47 48.45
CA PHE A 294 4.63 15.85 49.39
C PHE A 294 5.10 15.97 50.85
N THR A 295 6.40 15.83 51.10
CA THR A 295 6.98 16.05 52.45
C THR A 295 6.86 17.51 52.90
N GLN A 296 6.96 18.48 51.97
CA GLN A 296 6.78 19.91 52.26
C GLN A 296 5.32 20.31 52.54
N GLN A 297 4.34 19.60 51.98
CA GLN A 297 2.93 19.82 52.31
C GLN A 297 2.56 19.25 53.69
N ASN A 298 3.11 18.09 54.07
CA ASN A 298 2.89 17.52 55.39
C ASN A 298 3.52 18.32 56.55
N THR A 299 4.64 19.03 56.31
CA THR A 299 5.20 19.93 57.33
C THR A 299 4.44 21.25 57.49
N LYS A 300 3.67 21.68 56.47
CA LYS A 300 2.77 22.84 56.58
C LYS A 300 1.42 22.51 57.21
N SER A 301 0.99 21.24 57.18
CA SER A 301 -0.27 20.81 57.80
C SER A 301 -0.18 20.58 59.32
N ASN A 302 1.02 20.48 59.90
CA ASN A 302 1.24 20.25 61.34
C ASN A 302 1.51 21.54 62.15
N LYS A 303 1.15 22.72 61.63
CA LYS A 303 1.08 23.96 62.43
C LYS A 303 -0.36 24.47 62.46
N VAL A 304 -1.19 23.78 63.23
CA VAL A 304 -2.44 24.33 63.79
C VAL A 304 -2.44 23.99 65.28
N GLU A 305 -2.32 25.05 66.08
CA GLU A 305 -2.73 25.22 67.50
C GLU A 305 -2.16 24.29 68.58
N LEU A 306 -1.17 24.76 69.34
CA LEU A 306 -1.35 25.40 70.65
C LEU A 306 -0.11 26.23 71.04
#